data_AF-A0A6P0X312-F1
#
_entry.id   AF-A0A6P0X312-F1
#
_cell.length_a   1.000
_cell.length_b   1.000
_cell.length_c   1.000
_cell.angle_alpha   90.00
_cell.angle_beta   90.00
_cell.angle_gamma   90.00
#
_symmetry.space_group_name_H-M   'P 1'
#
loop_
_entity.id
_entity.type
_entity.pdbx_description
1 polymer ?
#
loop_
_entity_poly.entity_id
_entity_poly.type
_entity_poly.pdbx_seq_one_letter_code
_entity_poly.pdbx_strand_id
1 'polypeptide(L)'
;MTTKVDQSKLLRDALVELRDKKAKLNALEQANTEPIAIIGLGCRFPKSQNPEAFWQLLKQGMDAVIEVPKERWDIEQYYDPNPDATGKMYTRFANFITDVDQFDPEFFRISPREARKLDPQHRLLLEVCWESLEYAGLSPLTLRGTQTGVFIGMMTHE
;
A
#
# COMPACT_ATOMS: atom_id res chain seq x y z
N MET A 1 55.64 33.85 31.01
CA MET A 1 55.80 32.74 30.05
C MET A 1 54.45 32.49 29.40
N THR A 2 54.16 33.16 28.29
CA THR A 2 52.90 33.03 27.54
C THR A 2 53.17 32.16 26.32
N THR A 3 52.67 30.93 26.35
CA THR A 3 52.67 29.99 25.24
C THR A 3 51.92 30.64 24.09
N LYS A 4 52.61 31.05 23.01
CA LYS A 4 51.97 31.52 21.78
C LYS A 4 51.13 30.36 21.26
N VAL A 5 49.81 30.47 21.41
CA VAL A 5 48.84 29.55 20.80
C VAL A 5 49.17 29.46 19.31
N ASP A 6 49.37 28.24 18.81
CA ASP A 6 49.57 27.99 17.39
C ASP A 6 48.25 28.26 16.66
N GLN A 7 48.07 29.52 16.26
CA GLN A 7 46.89 30.00 15.56
C GLN A 7 46.65 29.24 14.24
N SER A 8 47.70 28.71 13.61
CA SER A 8 47.57 27.93 12.38
C SER A 8 46.90 26.58 12.64
N LYS A 9 47.29 25.91 13.73
CA LYS A 9 46.64 24.67 14.16
C LYS A 9 45.18 24.92 14.57
N LEU A 10 44.93 25.95 15.36
CA LEU A 10 43.58 26.26 15.85
C LEU A 10 42.62 26.64 14.71
N LEU A 11 43.11 27.38 13.70
CA LEU A 11 42.33 27.72 12.51
C LEU A 11 42.05 26.48 11.63
N ARG A 12 43.03 25.57 11.48
CA ARG A 12 42.83 24.30 10.76
C ARG A 12 41.77 23.43 11.44
N ASP A 13 41.87 23.27 12.75
CA ASP A 13 40.93 22.46 13.53
C ASP A 13 39.50 23.04 13.43
N ALA A 14 39.36 24.36 13.53
CA ALA A 14 38.06 25.04 13.36
C ALA A 14 37.51 24.92 11.92
N LEU A 15 38.35 24.98 10.90
CA LEU A 15 37.93 24.80 9.50
C LEU A 15 37.48 23.36 9.22
N VAL A 16 38.15 22.36 9.82
CA VAL A 16 37.72 20.96 9.75
C VAL A 16 36.37 20.78 10.44
N GLU A 17 36.20 21.32 11.65
CA GLU A 17 34.92 21.21 12.37
C GLU A 17 33.78 21.90 11.62
N LEU A 18 34.02 23.08 11.04
CA LEU A 18 33.02 23.77 10.21
C LEU A 18 32.65 22.97 8.96
N ARG A 19 33.64 22.34 8.31
CA ARG A 19 33.39 21.48 7.14
C ARG A 19 32.50 20.30 7.53
N ASP A 20 32.81 19.63 8.64
CA ASP A 20 32.07 18.45 9.09
C ASP A 20 30.65 18.82 9.54
N LYS A 21 30.47 19.96 10.23
CA LYS A 21 29.15 20.50 10.57
C LYS A 21 28.34 20.86 9.34
N LYS A 22 28.95 21.50 8.32
CA LYS A 22 28.28 21.78 7.04
C LYS A 22 27.87 20.50 6.31
N ALA A 23 28.74 19.49 6.28
CA ALA A 23 28.42 18.21 5.67
C ALA A 23 27.23 17.54 6.37
N LYS A 24 27.21 17.57 7.72
CA LYS A 24 26.10 17.03 8.51
C LYS A 24 24.80 17.80 8.30
N LEU A 25 24.84 19.13 8.21
CA LEU A 25 23.66 19.95 7.93
C LEU A 25 23.10 19.62 6.54
N ASN A 26 23.95 19.60 5.51
CA ASN A 26 23.53 19.26 4.16
C ASN A 26 22.93 17.85 4.08
N ALA A 27 23.50 16.86 4.78
CA ALA A 27 22.97 15.50 4.80
C ALA A 27 21.59 15.42 5.48
N LEU A 28 21.37 16.18 6.55
CA LEU A 28 20.06 16.26 7.23
C LEU A 28 19.02 16.96 6.35
N GLU A 29 19.38 18.06 5.70
CA GLU A 29 18.50 18.76 4.76
C GLU A 29 18.14 17.87 3.57
N GLN A 30 19.12 17.14 3.04
CA GLN A 30 18.91 16.21 1.93
C GLN A 30 18.04 15.02 2.35
N ALA A 31 18.27 14.42 3.51
CA ALA A 31 17.43 13.33 4.02
C ALA A 31 15.97 13.79 4.24
N ASN A 32 15.77 15.04 4.69
CA ASN A 32 14.43 15.58 4.90
C ASN A 32 13.70 15.96 3.60
N THR A 33 14.43 16.08 2.49
CA THR A 33 13.89 16.42 1.17
C THR A 33 14.07 15.30 0.16
N GLU A 34 14.50 14.11 0.61
CA GLU A 34 14.75 12.96 -0.23
C GLU A 34 13.41 12.47 -0.84
N PRO A 35 13.29 12.44 -2.18
CA PRO A 35 12.07 11.94 -2.81
C PRO A 35 11.86 10.46 -2.51
N ILE A 36 10.61 10.08 -2.25
CA ILE A 36 10.24 8.68 -2.04
C ILE A 36 9.89 8.03 -3.37
N ALA A 37 10.65 7.02 -3.77
CA ALA A 37 10.39 6.27 -4.99
C ALA A 37 9.31 5.20 -4.75
N ILE A 38 8.32 5.15 -5.63
CA ILE A 38 7.38 4.03 -5.72
C ILE A 38 7.99 3.01 -6.68
N ILE A 39 8.52 1.92 -6.13
CA ILE A 39 9.28 0.92 -6.90
C ILE A 39 8.47 -0.32 -7.28
N GLY A 40 7.29 -0.52 -6.69
CA GLY A 40 6.38 -1.61 -7.00
C GLY A 40 4.94 -1.26 -6.66
N LEU A 41 3.99 -1.90 -7.35
CA LEU A 41 2.56 -1.68 -7.20
C LEU A 41 1.83 -3.00 -7.41
N GLY A 42 0.96 -3.37 -6.49
CA GLY A 42 -0.04 -4.41 -6.67
C GLY A 42 -1.42 -3.78 -6.45
N CYS A 43 -2.44 -4.25 -7.14
CA CYS A 43 -3.80 -3.78 -6.92
C CYS A 43 -4.85 -4.80 -7.36
N ARG A 44 -6.03 -4.69 -6.76
CA ARG A 44 -7.26 -5.37 -7.18
C ARG A 44 -8.35 -4.33 -7.30
N PHE A 45 -8.92 -4.22 -8.49
CA PHE A 45 -10.03 -3.32 -8.79
C PHE A 45 -11.11 -4.06 -9.59
N PRO A 46 -12.33 -3.54 -9.66
CA PRO A 46 -13.38 -4.11 -10.50
C PRO A 46 -12.91 -4.28 -11.95
N LYS A 47 -13.12 -5.48 -12.51
CA LYS A 47 -12.65 -5.88 -13.87
C LYS A 47 -11.14 -5.80 -14.11
N SER A 48 -10.31 -5.64 -13.07
CA SER A 48 -8.85 -5.60 -13.21
C SER A 48 -8.12 -6.16 -12.00
N GLN A 49 -7.43 -7.28 -12.22
CA GLN A 49 -6.74 -8.02 -11.17
C GLN A 49 -5.29 -7.55 -10.94
N ASN A 50 -4.76 -6.63 -11.73
CA ASN A 50 -3.39 -6.14 -11.60
C ASN A 50 -3.23 -4.73 -12.21
N PRO A 51 -2.08 -4.06 -12.02
CA PRO A 51 -1.85 -2.72 -12.54
C PRO A 51 -1.99 -2.61 -14.05
N GLU A 52 -1.54 -3.61 -14.80
CA GLU A 52 -1.64 -3.63 -16.27
C GLU A 52 -3.09 -3.67 -16.74
N ALA A 53 -3.90 -4.57 -16.17
CA ALA A 53 -5.32 -4.68 -16.47
C ALA A 53 -6.06 -3.39 -16.08
N PHE A 54 -5.70 -2.80 -14.94
CA PHE A 54 -6.29 -1.54 -14.50
C PHE A 54 -5.95 -0.40 -15.46
N TRP A 55 -4.70 -0.33 -15.92
CA TRP A 55 -4.29 0.65 -16.92
C TRP A 55 -5.03 0.49 -18.26
N GLN A 56 -5.25 -0.75 -18.72
CA GLN A 56 -6.03 -0.99 -19.93
C GLN A 56 -7.49 -0.52 -19.78
N LEU A 57 -8.10 -0.78 -18.62
CA LEU A 57 -9.45 -0.33 -18.31
C LEU A 57 -9.55 1.20 -18.38
N LEU A 58 -8.61 1.90 -17.74
CA LEU A 58 -8.54 3.37 -17.75
C LEU A 58 -8.33 3.92 -19.17
N LYS A 59 -7.38 3.34 -19.91
CA LYS A 59 -7.06 3.76 -21.28
C LYS A 59 -8.26 3.59 -22.23
N GLN A 60 -9.08 2.58 -22.00
CA GLN A 60 -10.28 2.32 -22.78
C GLN A 60 -11.49 3.15 -22.33
N GLY A 61 -11.41 3.86 -21.19
CA GLY A 61 -12.52 4.61 -20.63
C GLY A 61 -13.71 3.70 -20.25
N MET A 62 -13.43 2.46 -19.86
CA MET A 62 -14.48 1.48 -19.58
C MET A 62 -15.16 1.72 -18.24
N ASP A 63 -16.49 1.60 -18.23
CA ASP A 63 -17.28 1.54 -17.01
C ASP A 63 -17.26 0.12 -16.42
N ALA A 64 -16.84 0.00 -15.17
CA ALA A 64 -16.77 -1.24 -14.43
C ALA A 64 -18.04 -1.56 -13.63
N VAL A 65 -18.98 -0.62 -13.56
CA VAL A 65 -20.23 -0.77 -12.81
C VAL A 65 -21.07 -1.91 -13.38
N ILE A 66 -21.56 -2.75 -12.48
CA ILE A 66 -22.46 -3.87 -12.78
C ILE A 66 -23.62 -3.87 -11.79
N GLU A 67 -24.69 -4.60 -12.11
CA GLU A 67 -25.72 -4.89 -11.13
C GLU A 67 -25.15 -5.78 -10.02
N VAL A 68 -25.65 -5.66 -8.79
CA VAL A 68 -25.20 -6.49 -7.66
C VAL A 68 -25.30 -7.98 -8.02
N PRO A 69 -24.17 -8.73 -7.99
CA PRO A 69 -24.20 -10.17 -8.27
C PRO A 69 -25.02 -10.93 -7.23
N LYS A 70 -25.76 -11.95 -7.66
CA LYS A 70 -26.62 -12.77 -6.78
C LYS A 70 -25.83 -13.51 -5.71
N GLU A 71 -24.55 -13.77 -5.97
CA GLU A 71 -23.61 -14.41 -5.05
C GLU A 71 -23.25 -13.49 -3.87
N ARG A 72 -23.51 -12.18 -3.99
CA ARG A 72 -23.30 -11.20 -2.91
C ARG A 72 -24.52 -11.12 -2.01
N TRP A 73 -25.65 -10.73 -2.57
CA TRP A 73 -26.97 -10.75 -1.94
C TRP A 73 -28.07 -10.61 -3.01
N ASP A 74 -29.31 -10.94 -2.64
CA ASP A 74 -30.45 -10.83 -3.55
C ASP A 74 -30.94 -9.38 -3.65
N ILE A 75 -30.50 -8.66 -4.69
CA ILE A 75 -30.80 -7.23 -4.86
C ILE A 75 -32.30 -6.93 -4.98
N GLU A 76 -33.11 -7.86 -5.47
CA GLU A 76 -34.56 -7.67 -5.61
C GLU A 76 -35.25 -7.56 -4.25
N GLN A 77 -34.66 -8.11 -3.19
CA GLN A 77 -35.20 -7.96 -1.82
C GLN A 77 -34.92 -6.58 -1.22
N TYR A 78 -33.89 -5.89 -1.70
CA TYR A 78 -33.40 -4.64 -1.09
C TYR A 78 -33.62 -3.40 -1.96
N TYR A 79 -33.90 -3.55 -3.25
CA TYR A 79 -34.08 -2.42 -4.16
C TYR A 79 -35.46 -1.77 -4.05
N ASP A 80 -35.49 -0.42 -4.03
CA ASP A 80 -36.69 0.40 -4.24
C ASP A 80 -36.26 1.71 -4.92
N PRO A 81 -36.81 2.10 -6.08
CA PRO A 81 -36.43 3.34 -6.76
C PRO A 81 -36.73 4.62 -5.96
N ASN A 82 -37.57 4.57 -4.93
CA ASN A 82 -37.85 5.69 -4.04
C ASN A 82 -36.70 5.89 -3.02
N PRO A 83 -35.96 7.02 -3.06
CA PRO A 83 -34.87 7.28 -2.12
C PRO A 83 -35.34 7.43 -0.66
N ASP A 84 -36.62 7.71 -0.42
CA ASP A 84 -37.20 7.84 0.93
C ASP A 84 -37.70 6.50 1.50
N ALA A 85 -37.63 5.41 0.72
CA ALA A 85 -38.05 4.09 1.17
C ALA A 85 -37.14 3.57 2.30
N THR A 86 -37.73 3.29 3.47
CA THR A 86 -36.97 2.85 4.65
C THR A 86 -36.42 1.44 4.47
N GLY A 87 -35.11 1.26 4.74
CA GLY A 87 -34.44 -0.04 4.68
C GLY A 87 -34.23 -0.56 3.25
N LYS A 88 -34.31 0.31 2.24
CA LYS A 88 -34.14 -0.02 0.83
C LYS A 88 -32.95 0.72 0.22
N MET A 89 -32.42 0.15 -0.85
CA MET A 89 -31.39 0.73 -1.71
C MET A 89 -32.04 1.31 -2.96
N TYR A 90 -31.79 2.59 -3.25
CA TYR A 90 -32.27 3.24 -4.48
C TYR A 90 -31.39 2.98 -5.71
N THR A 91 -30.26 2.30 -5.53
CA THR A 91 -29.40 1.80 -6.59
C THR A 91 -29.28 0.28 -6.51
N ARG A 92 -29.21 -0.35 -7.67
CA ARG A 92 -28.92 -1.77 -7.88
C ARG A 92 -27.52 -1.99 -8.48
N PHE A 93 -26.79 -0.91 -8.72
CA PHE A 93 -25.52 -0.91 -9.42
C PHE A 93 -24.37 -0.55 -8.48
N ALA A 94 -23.30 -1.33 -8.55
CA ALA A 94 -22.09 -1.14 -7.77
C ALA A 94 -20.88 -1.76 -8.48
N ASN A 95 -19.72 -1.60 -7.85
CA ASN A 95 -18.44 -2.08 -8.35
C ASN A 95 -17.95 -3.23 -7.46
N PHE A 96 -17.64 -4.38 -8.06
CA PHE A 96 -17.22 -5.57 -7.33
C PHE A 96 -15.88 -6.08 -7.86
N ILE A 97 -14.99 -6.41 -6.93
CA ILE A 97 -13.85 -7.27 -7.22
C ILE A 97 -14.33 -8.73 -7.36
N THR A 98 -13.70 -9.46 -8.29
CA THR A 98 -13.95 -10.89 -8.48
C THR A 98 -13.19 -11.70 -7.45
N ASP A 99 -13.62 -12.94 -7.21
CA ASP A 99 -12.84 -13.95 -6.50
C ASP A 99 -12.42 -13.56 -5.07
N VAL A 100 -13.22 -12.71 -4.40
CA VAL A 100 -12.94 -12.22 -3.03
C VAL A 100 -12.87 -13.34 -1.98
N ASP A 101 -13.46 -14.48 -2.28
CA ASP A 101 -13.51 -15.68 -1.46
C ASP A 101 -12.30 -16.59 -1.69
N GLN A 102 -11.58 -16.41 -2.80
CA GLN A 102 -10.37 -17.15 -3.14
C GLN A 102 -9.16 -16.64 -2.37
N PHE A 103 -8.29 -17.57 -1.97
CA PHE A 103 -7.04 -17.30 -1.26
C PHE A 103 -6.16 -18.55 -1.30
N ASP A 104 -4.84 -18.39 -1.40
CA ASP A 104 -3.87 -19.47 -1.22
C ASP A 104 -3.32 -19.49 0.22
N PRO A 105 -3.96 -20.22 1.16
CA PRO A 105 -3.54 -20.21 2.55
C PRO A 105 -2.22 -20.94 2.79
N GLU A 106 -1.88 -21.96 1.97
CA GLU A 106 -0.67 -22.74 2.17
C GLU A 106 0.58 -21.91 1.87
N PHE A 107 0.52 -21.09 0.81
CA PHE A 107 1.56 -20.15 0.46
C PHE A 107 1.92 -19.20 1.62
N PHE A 108 0.90 -18.66 2.30
CA PHE A 108 1.06 -17.80 3.47
C PHE A 108 1.23 -18.55 4.80
N ARG A 109 1.31 -19.89 4.76
CA ARG A 109 1.46 -20.77 5.93
C ARG A 109 0.31 -20.61 6.95
N ILE A 110 -0.89 -20.39 6.44
CA ILE A 110 -2.14 -20.31 7.20
C ILE A 110 -2.86 -21.64 7.07
N SER A 111 -3.39 -22.19 8.17
CA SER A 111 -4.13 -23.45 8.08
C SER A 111 -5.48 -23.24 7.36
N PRO A 112 -6.01 -24.24 6.62
CA PRO A 112 -7.32 -24.12 5.97
C PRO A 112 -8.46 -23.78 6.95
N ARG A 113 -8.32 -24.21 8.22
CA ARG A 113 -9.29 -23.89 9.28
C ARG A 113 -9.28 -22.40 9.64
N GLU A 114 -8.11 -21.79 9.72
CA GLU A 114 -7.96 -20.35 10.00
C GLU A 114 -8.33 -19.51 8.78
N ALA A 115 -7.91 -19.94 7.59
CA ALA A 115 -8.21 -19.28 6.32
C ALA A 115 -9.71 -19.00 6.16
N ARG A 116 -10.57 -19.97 6.49
CA ARG A 116 -12.04 -19.81 6.42
C ARG A 116 -12.60 -18.70 7.32
N LYS A 117 -11.90 -18.33 8.39
CA LYS A 117 -12.33 -17.29 9.35
C LYS A 117 -11.65 -15.94 9.11
N LEU A 118 -10.65 -15.88 8.25
CA LEU A 118 -9.96 -14.63 7.91
C LEU A 118 -10.91 -13.74 7.11
N ASP A 119 -11.00 -12.47 7.51
CA ASP A 119 -11.64 -11.42 6.71
C ASP A 119 -11.01 -11.40 5.31
N PRO A 120 -11.81 -11.39 4.22
CA PRO A 120 -11.32 -11.22 2.86
C PRO A 120 -10.38 -10.02 2.68
N GLN A 121 -10.55 -8.93 3.42
CA GLN A 121 -9.65 -7.76 3.39
C GLN A 121 -8.21 -8.15 3.75
N HIS A 122 -8.01 -9.01 4.77
CA HIS A 122 -6.69 -9.49 5.16
C HIS A 122 -6.09 -10.43 4.10
N ARG A 123 -6.92 -11.28 3.48
CA ARG A 123 -6.47 -12.21 2.42
C ARG A 123 -5.96 -11.44 1.21
N LEU A 124 -6.76 -10.48 0.73
CA LEU A 124 -6.40 -9.59 -0.36
C LEU A 124 -5.15 -8.76 -0.05
N LEU A 125 -5.05 -8.23 1.17
CA LEU A 125 -3.88 -7.48 1.61
C LEU A 125 -2.60 -8.33 1.49
N LEU A 126 -2.63 -9.58 1.94
CA LEU A 126 -1.48 -10.48 1.88
C LEU A 126 -1.02 -10.73 0.43
N GLU A 127 -1.97 -11.03 -0.47
CA GLU A 127 -1.69 -11.26 -1.89
C GLU A 127 -1.16 -10.00 -2.57
N VAL A 128 -1.83 -8.86 -2.39
CA VAL A 128 -1.44 -7.59 -3.03
C VAL A 128 -0.09 -7.09 -2.51
N CYS A 129 0.18 -7.23 -1.21
CA CYS A 129 1.50 -6.93 -0.66
C CYS A 129 2.58 -7.83 -1.28
N TRP A 130 2.33 -9.13 -1.41
CA TRP A 130 3.28 -10.03 -2.07
C TRP A 130 3.58 -9.61 -3.51
N GLU A 131 2.55 -9.39 -4.32
CA GLU A 131 2.71 -8.98 -5.71
C GLU A 131 3.43 -7.64 -5.84
N SER A 132 3.11 -6.67 -4.98
CA SER A 132 3.81 -5.37 -4.99
C SER A 132 5.32 -5.51 -4.78
N LEU A 133 5.76 -6.49 -3.98
CA LEU A 133 7.17 -6.80 -3.78
C LEU A 133 7.77 -7.48 -5.01
N GLU A 134 7.02 -8.37 -5.68
CA GLU A 134 7.46 -9.00 -6.93
C GLU A 134 7.62 -7.97 -8.06
N TYR A 135 6.67 -7.05 -8.23
CA TYR A 135 6.78 -5.95 -9.18
C TYR A 135 7.97 -5.03 -8.85
N ALA A 136 8.32 -4.88 -7.57
CA ALA A 136 9.53 -4.16 -7.16
C ALA A 136 10.84 -4.93 -7.41
N GLY A 137 10.76 -6.19 -7.86
CA GLY A 137 11.93 -7.07 -8.00
C GLY A 137 12.58 -7.43 -6.66
N LEU A 138 11.83 -7.33 -5.55
CA LEU A 138 12.32 -7.61 -4.21
C LEU A 138 11.91 -9.01 -3.76
N SER A 139 12.87 -9.80 -3.29
CA SER A 139 12.56 -11.05 -2.60
C SER A 139 12.06 -10.74 -1.17
N PRO A 140 10.88 -11.21 -0.74
CA PRO A 140 10.37 -10.92 0.60
C PRO A 140 11.28 -11.40 1.74
N LEU A 141 12.12 -12.41 1.48
CA LEU A 141 13.11 -12.91 2.44
C LEU A 141 14.19 -11.88 2.79
N THR A 142 14.50 -10.94 1.90
CA THR A 142 15.52 -9.90 2.15
C THR A 142 15.01 -8.82 3.10
N LEU A 143 13.69 -8.69 3.26
CA LEU A 143 13.05 -7.76 4.20
C LEU A 143 12.94 -8.35 5.61
N ARG A 144 13.31 -9.62 5.80
CA ARG A 144 13.22 -10.25 7.12
C ARG A 144 14.28 -9.65 8.05
N GLY A 145 13.83 -9.01 9.14
CA GLY A 145 14.72 -8.40 10.13
C GLY A 145 15.22 -7.01 9.75
N THR A 146 14.74 -6.44 8.65
CA THR A 146 15.01 -5.04 8.29
C THR A 146 14.04 -4.10 9.01
N GLN A 147 14.35 -2.81 9.00
CA GLN A 147 13.47 -1.77 9.52
C GLN A 147 12.42 -1.36 8.48
N THR A 148 11.65 -2.33 7.98
CA THR A 148 10.59 -2.09 6.99
C THR A 148 9.28 -1.75 7.70
N GLY A 149 8.76 -0.55 7.46
CA GLY A 149 7.45 -0.12 7.96
C GLY A 149 6.30 -0.63 7.07
N VAL A 150 5.15 -0.93 7.68
CA VAL A 150 3.92 -1.28 6.98
C VAL A 150 2.81 -0.34 7.45
N PHE A 151 2.19 0.37 6.51
CA PHE A 151 1.15 1.36 6.77
C PHE A 151 -0.08 1.01 5.92
N ILE A 152 -1.22 0.73 6.55
CA ILE A 152 -2.43 0.23 5.87
C ILE A 152 -3.62 1.05 6.33
N GLY A 153 -4.43 1.50 5.37
CA GLY A 153 -5.77 2.03 5.63
C GLY A 153 -6.80 0.91 5.48
N MET A 154 -7.52 0.59 6.54
CA MET A 154 -8.55 -0.45 6.54
C MET A 154 -9.67 -0.04 7.49
N MET A 155 -10.91 -0.29 7.10
CA MET A 155 -12.09 -0.06 7.92
C MET A 155 -12.81 -1.37 8.17
N THR A 156 -13.47 -1.47 9.32
CA THR A 156 -14.27 -2.65 9.66
C THR A 156 -15.43 -2.79 8.69
N HIS A 157 -15.61 -4.00 8.19
CA HIS A 157 -16.78 -4.39 7.41
C HIS A 157 -17.67 -5.23 8.34
N GLU A 158 -18.52 -4.56 9.12
CA GLU A 158 -19.58 -5.22 9.91
C GLU A 158 -20.85 -5.43 9.07
#